data_AF-A0A545SPJ9-F1
#
_entry.id   AF-A0A545SPJ9-F1
#
_cell.length_a   1.000
_cell.length_b   1.000
_cell.length_c   1.000
_cell.angle_alpha   90.00
_cell.angle_beta   90.00
_cell.angle_gamma   90.00
#
_symmetry.space_group_name_H-M   'P 1'
#
loop_
_entity.id
_entity.type
_entity.pdbx_description
1 polymer ?
#
loop_
_entity_poly.entity_id
_entity_poly.type
_entity_poly.pdbx_seq_one_letter_code
_entity_poly.pdbx_strand_id
1 'polypeptide(L)'
;MTNSKDSDKTVFSPPPAAAGGDRTVMVPTPGARRPAPSQQPTAAAAQPAPQPSVPPSLASEPIQLRHGLNPLVTLASTLVLLATRLRTTVQHDDVPNLHRQVAHEIREFDQQAKNAGIAPEIVLSASYLLCSVIDEMVLNTPWGANSGWSQRSLLSLYHRETGGGEKCFTILQRMLEAPAQQLDFLELFYLCLSIGFEGQYRLDPRGQAQLAQIQDHLYQTIENYRGGFEPDLSGTWPSSATRSNRLIHYIPMWVVASCVLALLLLVYSGFRVWLYQSTAETAATITELRTGDGEQPPAADR
;
A
#
# COMPACT_ATOMS: atom_id res chain seq x y z
N MET A 1 -71.44 1.20 -23.88
CA MET A 1 -72.29 1.64 -22.73
C MET A 1 -71.68 0.96 -21.50
N THR A 2 -71.18 1.62 -20.47
CA THR A 2 -71.56 2.87 -19.82
C THR A 2 -70.36 3.60 -19.21
N ASN A 3 -70.48 4.91 -19.19
CA ASN A 3 -69.56 5.95 -18.70
C ASN A 3 -69.96 6.30 -17.25
N SER A 4 -68.99 6.47 -16.33
CA SER A 4 -69.11 7.28 -15.10
C SER A 4 -67.73 7.31 -14.42
N LYS A 5 -66.90 8.36 -14.55
CA LYS A 5 -66.96 9.64 -13.84
C LYS A 5 -66.74 9.46 -12.32
N ASP A 6 -65.51 9.70 -11.87
CA ASP A 6 -65.33 10.59 -10.72
C ASP A 6 -63.96 11.27 -10.73
N SER A 7 -63.97 12.52 -10.28
CA SER A 7 -62.86 13.46 -10.28
C SER A 7 -62.44 13.68 -8.84
N ASP A 8 -61.15 13.58 -8.52
CA ASP A 8 -60.64 14.16 -7.28
C ASP A 8 -59.37 14.97 -7.56
N LYS A 9 -59.50 16.27 -7.37
CA LYS A 9 -58.52 17.31 -7.67
C LYS A 9 -58.23 18.02 -6.37
N THR A 10 -57.19 17.60 -5.67
CA THR A 10 -56.73 18.24 -4.44
C THR A 10 -55.83 19.43 -4.77
N VAL A 11 -56.44 20.61 -4.74
CA VAL A 11 -55.78 21.92 -4.83
C VAL A 11 -55.34 22.32 -3.43
N PHE A 12 -54.03 22.43 -3.21
CA PHE A 12 -53.45 23.04 -2.01
C PHE A 12 -53.15 24.51 -2.28
N SER A 13 -53.83 25.40 -1.54
CA SER A 13 -53.58 26.84 -1.50
C SER A 13 -52.95 27.22 -0.16
N PRO A 14 -51.92 28.09 -0.11
CA PRO A 14 -51.30 28.56 1.12
C PRO A 14 -52.08 29.73 1.77
N PRO A 15 -52.00 29.91 3.11
CA PRO A 15 -52.66 31.01 3.82
C PRO A 15 -51.91 32.37 3.74
N PRO A 16 -52.61 33.50 3.94
CA PRO A 16 -52.12 34.85 3.64
C PRO A 16 -51.29 35.50 4.75
N ALA A 17 -50.37 36.36 4.32
CA ALA A 17 -49.55 37.26 5.13
C ALA A 17 -50.37 38.43 5.72
N ALA A 18 -50.09 38.75 6.99
CA ALA A 18 -50.67 39.88 7.70
C ALA A 18 -50.00 41.21 7.29
N ALA A 19 -50.84 42.19 7.02
CA ALA A 19 -50.50 43.56 6.66
C ALA A 19 -50.01 44.38 7.86
N GLY A 20 -48.95 45.16 7.66
CA GLY A 20 -48.55 46.28 8.52
C GLY A 20 -48.21 47.47 7.63
N GLY A 21 -49.08 48.49 7.66
CA GLY A 21 -49.08 49.63 6.76
C GLY A 21 -48.08 50.74 7.10
N ASP A 22 -47.70 51.42 6.03
CA ASP A 22 -46.77 52.54 5.84
C ASP A 22 -47.31 53.89 6.35
N ARG A 23 -46.41 54.81 6.76
CA ARG A 23 -46.53 56.29 6.64
C ARG A 23 -45.30 57.06 7.18
N THR A 24 -44.41 57.41 6.25
CA THR A 24 -43.90 58.77 5.90
C THR A 24 -43.66 59.82 7.01
N VAL A 25 -42.50 60.48 6.99
CA VAL A 25 -42.32 61.95 6.80
C VAL A 25 -40.81 62.29 6.74
N MET A 26 -40.49 63.20 5.81
CA MET A 26 -39.15 63.65 5.39
C MET A 26 -38.83 65.04 5.99
N VAL A 27 -37.71 65.62 5.55
CA VAL A 27 -37.22 67.03 5.58
C VAL A 27 -36.21 67.41 6.73
N PRO A 28 -35.32 68.43 6.58
CA PRO A 28 -33.95 68.36 5.99
C PRO A 28 -32.78 68.98 6.85
N THR A 29 -31.50 68.75 6.43
CA THR A 29 -30.26 69.64 6.31
C THR A 29 -29.93 70.74 7.38
N PRO A 30 -28.70 71.34 7.55
CA PRO A 30 -27.31 71.16 7.07
C PRO A 30 -26.24 71.10 8.21
N GLY A 31 -24.94 70.98 7.88
CA GLY A 31 -23.89 71.55 8.75
C GLY A 31 -22.50 70.92 8.67
N ALA A 32 -21.57 71.64 8.05
CA ALA A 32 -20.15 71.30 7.90
C ALA A 32 -19.33 71.36 9.20
N ARG A 33 -18.28 70.53 9.33
CA ARG A 33 -16.87 70.98 9.47
C ARG A 33 -15.90 69.81 9.74
N ARG A 34 -14.76 69.85 9.04
CA ARG A 34 -13.49 69.20 9.39
C ARG A 34 -12.70 70.15 10.31
N PRO A 35 -11.84 69.62 11.20
CA PRO A 35 -10.41 69.89 10.99
C PRO A 35 -9.49 68.71 11.36
N ALA A 36 -8.30 68.71 10.76
CA ALA A 36 -7.06 68.09 11.26
C ALA A 36 -6.14 69.23 11.78
N PRO A 37 -4.89 69.03 12.24
CA PRO A 37 -4.19 67.90 12.88
C PRO A 37 -3.56 68.30 14.24
N SER A 38 -3.02 67.36 15.03
CA SER A 38 -2.01 67.68 16.06
C SER A 38 -1.09 66.50 16.39
N GLN A 39 0.20 66.81 16.38
CA GLN A 39 1.37 65.95 16.52
C GLN A 39 1.74 65.67 18.00
N GLN A 40 2.25 64.46 18.25
CA GLN A 40 3.31 63.98 19.17
C GLN A 40 3.57 64.64 20.55
N PRO A 41 4.04 63.82 21.52
CA PRO A 41 5.49 63.79 21.75
C PRO A 41 6.10 62.38 21.83
N THR A 42 7.29 62.31 21.24
CA THR A 42 8.35 61.31 21.34
C THR A 42 8.82 61.10 22.78
N ALA A 43 8.95 59.84 23.20
CA ALA A 43 9.86 59.43 24.26
C ALA A 43 10.75 58.30 23.70
N ALA A 44 12.02 58.64 23.50
CA ALA A 44 13.07 57.72 23.08
C ALA A 44 13.77 57.09 24.30
N ALA A 45 14.30 55.89 24.05
CA ALA A 45 15.34 55.17 24.79
C ALA A 45 14.94 54.25 25.95
N ALA A 46 14.91 52.95 25.66
CA ALA A 46 15.78 51.97 26.31
C ALA A 46 15.97 50.75 25.37
N GLN A 47 17.19 50.59 24.84
CA GLN A 47 17.62 49.39 24.10
C GLN A 47 17.90 48.26 25.11
N PRO A 48 17.36 47.05 24.95
CA PRO A 48 17.87 45.88 25.64
C PRO A 48 19.15 45.40 24.94
N ALA A 49 20.19 45.12 25.74
CA ALA A 49 21.46 44.56 25.29
C ALA A 49 21.28 43.24 24.49
N PRO A 50 22.18 42.93 23.54
CA PRO A 50 22.11 41.70 22.77
C PRO A 50 22.38 40.50 23.68
N GLN A 51 21.33 39.72 23.95
CA GLN A 51 21.49 38.38 24.47
C GLN A 51 22.15 37.51 23.38
N PRO A 52 23.16 36.69 23.68
CA PRO A 52 23.69 35.74 22.71
C PRO A 52 22.55 34.81 22.29
N SER A 53 22.15 34.96 21.03
CA SER A 53 21.20 34.08 20.37
C SER A 53 21.72 32.67 20.43
N VAL A 54 21.13 31.87 21.31
CA VAL A 54 21.21 30.41 21.28
C VAL A 54 20.88 30.01 19.84
N PRO A 55 21.74 29.24 19.14
CA PRO A 55 21.40 28.79 17.79
C PRO A 55 20.04 28.10 17.86
N PRO A 56 19.13 28.31 16.89
CA PRO A 56 17.88 27.59 16.87
C PRO A 56 18.20 26.10 16.87
N SER A 57 18.02 25.49 18.06
CA SER A 57 17.93 24.05 18.27
C SER A 57 17.12 23.51 17.13
N LEU A 58 17.73 22.71 16.25
CA LEU A 58 17.14 21.93 15.17
C LEU A 58 15.62 22.02 15.20
N ALA A 59 15.11 23.19 14.79
CA ALA A 59 13.71 23.33 14.50
C ALA A 59 13.61 22.34 13.36
N SER A 60 12.75 21.35 13.55
CA SER A 60 12.31 20.47 12.52
C SER A 60 11.80 21.36 11.40
N GLU A 61 12.74 21.84 10.57
CA GLU A 61 12.51 22.16 9.18
C GLU A 61 11.70 20.95 8.73
N PRO A 62 10.41 21.11 8.41
CA PRO A 62 9.74 20.05 7.70
C PRO A 62 10.69 19.75 6.55
N ILE A 63 11.12 18.49 6.44
CA ILE A 63 11.84 18.05 5.27
C ILE A 63 10.85 18.32 4.13
N GLN A 64 10.98 19.49 3.51
CA GLN A 64 10.24 19.88 2.33
C GLN A 64 10.89 19.05 1.24
N LEU A 65 10.50 17.77 1.20
CA LEU A 65 10.76 16.89 0.08
C LEU A 65 10.18 17.66 -1.12
N ARG A 66 11.05 18.34 -1.86
CA ARG A 66 10.70 19.21 -3.01
C ARG A 66 10.07 18.43 -4.19
N HIS A 67 9.65 17.19 -3.94
CA HIS A 67 8.83 16.32 -4.77
C HIS A 67 7.84 15.64 -3.81
N GLY A 68 6.85 16.38 -3.34
CA GLY A 68 5.89 15.88 -2.35
C GLY A 68 5.28 14.56 -2.83
N LEU A 69 5.29 13.55 -1.95
CA LEU A 69 4.46 12.37 -2.13
C LEU A 69 3.04 12.86 -2.45
N ASN A 70 2.45 12.25 -3.46
CA ASN A 70 1.09 12.58 -3.88
C ASN A 70 0.16 12.62 -2.64
N PRO A 71 -0.71 13.64 -2.55
CA PRO A 71 -1.50 13.91 -1.35
C PRO A 71 -2.39 12.72 -0.98
N LEU A 72 -2.95 12.01 -1.96
CA LEU A 72 -3.76 10.82 -1.74
C LEU A 72 -2.93 9.69 -1.11
N VAL A 73 -1.71 9.45 -1.60
CA VAL A 73 -0.80 8.43 -1.06
C VAL A 73 -0.36 8.80 0.36
N THR A 74 -0.10 10.08 0.61
CA THR A 74 0.28 10.57 1.94
C THR A 74 -0.83 10.29 2.97
N LEU A 75 -2.09 10.58 2.60
CA LEU A 75 -3.25 10.30 3.46
C LEU A 75 -3.51 8.80 3.63
N ALA A 76 -3.24 7.99 2.61
CA ALA A 76 -3.41 6.54 2.66
C ALA A 76 -2.26 5.79 3.38
N SER A 77 -1.17 6.48 3.74
CA SER A 77 0.08 5.88 4.23
C SER A 77 -0.12 4.94 5.42
N THR A 78 -0.94 5.33 6.40
CA THR A 78 -1.26 4.49 7.58
C THR A 78 -1.95 3.19 7.17
N LEU A 79 -2.93 3.25 6.25
CA LEU A 79 -3.67 2.08 5.77
C LEU A 79 -2.77 1.16 4.94
N VAL A 80 -1.92 1.72 4.08
CA VAL A 80 -0.93 0.95 3.30
C VAL A 80 0.07 0.25 4.20
N LEU A 81 0.61 0.95 5.22
CA LEU A 81 1.51 0.35 6.20
C LEU A 81 0.81 -0.78 6.98
N LEU A 82 -0.43 -0.55 7.39
CA LEU A 82 -1.24 -1.58 8.06
C LEU A 82 -1.42 -2.80 7.16
N ALA A 83 -1.75 -2.62 5.88
CA ALA A 83 -1.88 -3.70 4.91
C ALA A 83 -0.58 -4.52 4.77
N THR A 84 0.58 -3.86 4.67
CA THR A 84 1.87 -4.56 4.60
C THR A 84 2.16 -5.39 5.84
N ARG A 85 1.83 -4.87 7.04
CA ARG A 85 2.01 -5.60 8.30
C ARG A 85 1.10 -6.82 8.36
N LEU A 86 -0.19 -6.64 8.07
CA LEU A 86 -1.19 -7.71 8.11
C LEU A 86 -0.82 -8.90 7.24
N ARG A 87 -0.25 -8.64 6.05
CA ARG A 87 0.21 -9.70 5.13
C ARG A 87 1.22 -10.66 5.79
N THR A 88 2.02 -10.17 6.73
CA THR A 88 3.06 -10.95 7.42
C THR A 88 2.63 -11.48 8.79
N THR A 89 1.41 -11.15 9.23
CA THR A 89 0.91 -11.52 10.56
C THR A 89 0.41 -12.96 10.57
N VAL A 90 1.11 -13.84 11.29
CA VAL A 90 0.79 -15.27 11.39
C VAL A 90 -0.37 -15.55 12.34
N GLN A 91 -0.57 -14.71 13.37
CA GLN A 91 -1.65 -14.85 14.35
C GLN A 91 -2.10 -13.46 14.83
N HIS A 92 -3.40 -13.30 15.07
CA HIS A 92 -3.97 -12.13 15.70
C HIS A 92 -5.08 -12.53 16.65
N ASP A 93 -5.00 -12.12 17.91
CA ASP A 93 -5.92 -12.60 18.96
C ASP A 93 -7.26 -11.85 18.97
N ASP A 94 -7.26 -10.53 18.71
CA ASP A 94 -8.48 -9.70 18.69
C ASP A 94 -8.80 -9.14 17.30
N VAL A 95 -9.30 -10.02 16.41
CA VAL A 95 -9.73 -9.64 15.06
C VAL A 95 -10.91 -8.64 15.05
N PRO A 96 -11.92 -8.74 15.93
CA PRO A 96 -13.00 -7.74 15.99
C PRO A 96 -12.52 -6.33 16.33
N ASN A 97 -11.50 -6.18 17.18
CA ASN A 97 -10.88 -4.89 17.46
C ASN A 97 -10.11 -4.36 16.25
N LEU A 98 -9.27 -5.20 15.63
CA LEU A 98 -8.57 -4.86 14.39
C LEU A 98 -9.56 -4.34 13.33
N HIS A 99 -10.67 -5.06 13.12
CA HIS A 99 -11.69 -4.64 12.16
C HIS A 99 -12.26 -3.25 12.49
N ARG A 100 -12.57 -2.97 13.75
CA ARG A 100 -13.04 -1.65 14.19
C ARG A 100 -11.99 -0.56 13.98
N GLN A 101 -10.72 -0.87 14.25
CA GLN A 101 -9.61 0.06 14.06
C GLN A 101 -9.42 0.39 12.57
N VAL A 102 -9.36 -0.61 11.70
CA VAL A 102 -9.23 -0.38 10.26
C VAL A 102 -10.44 0.38 9.71
N ALA A 103 -11.65 0.04 10.16
CA ALA A 103 -12.85 0.78 9.78
C ALA A 103 -12.83 2.24 10.28
N HIS A 104 -12.15 2.53 11.40
CA HIS A 104 -11.93 3.91 11.83
C HIS A 104 -10.95 4.62 10.89
N GLU A 105 -9.80 4.01 10.61
CA GLU A 105 -8.77 4.58 9.72
C GLU A 105 -9.30 4.86 8.30
N ILE A 106 -10.20 4.01 7.76
CA ILE A 106 -10.84 4.26 6.46
C ILE A 106 -11.73 5.53 6.49
N ARG A 107 -12.46 5.75 7.58
CA ARG A 107 -13.29 6.97 7.74
C ARG A 107 -12.43 8.21 7.89
N GLU A 108 -11.35 8.11 8.65
CA GLU A 108 -10.38 9.19 8.79
C GLU A 108 -9.75 9.54 7.45
N PHE A 109 -9.32 8.53 6.67
CA PHE A 109 -8.82 8.73 5.32
C PHE A 109 -9.85 9.46 4.43
N ASP A 110 -11.10 8.99 4.37
CA ASP A 110 -12.15 9.58 3.54
C ASP A 110 -12.43 11.04 3.94
N GLN A 111 -12.50 11.33 5.24
CA GLN A 111 -12.70 12.68 5.77
C GLN A 111 -11.52 13.60 5.45
N GLN A 112 -10.29 13.13 5.67
CA GLN A 112 -9.07 13.91 5.41
C GLN A 112 -8.89 14.19 3.91
N ALA A 113 -9.18 13.21 3.05
CA ALA A 113 -9.10 13.36 1.60
C ALA A 113 -10.12 14.39 1.07
N LYS A 114 -11.35 14.35 1.60
CA LYS A 114 -12.37 15.37 1.29
C LYS A 114 -11.96 16.75 1.78
N ASN A 115 -11.41 16.86 3.00
CA ASN A 115 -10.93 18.13 3.56
C ASN A 115 -9.74 18.70 2.79
N ALA A 116 -8.90 17.83 2.20
CA ALA A 116 -7.80 18.21 1.32
C ALA A 116 -8.25 18.65 -0.09
N GLY A 117 -9.56 18.62 -0.38
CA GLY A 117 -10.12 19.06 -1.66
C GLY A 117 -9.96 18.04 -2.80
N ILE A 118 -9.65 16.77 -2.48
CA ILE A 118 -9.55 15.71 -3.48
C ILE A 118 -10.94 15.44 -4.08
N ALA A 119 -11.01 15.23 -5.40
CA ALA A 119 -12.26 14.99 -6.10
C ALA A 119 -13.03 13.80 -5.49
N PRO A 120 -14.34 13.93 -5.21
CA PRO A 120 -15.12 12.88 -4.54
C PRO A 120 -15.06 11.52 -5.22
N GLU A 121 -14.99 11.49 -6.56
CA GLU A 121 -14.85 10.26 -7.35
C GLU A 121 -13.51 9.55 -7.08
N ILE A 122 -12.43 10.31 -6.92
CA ILE A 122 -11.10 9.78 -6.57
C ILE A 122 -11.12 9.24 -5.14
N VAL A 123 -11.73 9.97 -4.19
CA VAL A 123 -11.84 9.50 -2.79
C VAL A 123 -12.66 8.22 -2.70
N LEU A 124 -13.79 8.13 -3.41
CA LEU A 124 -14.62 6.93 -3.47
C LEU A 124 -13.85 5.74 -4.07
N SER A 125 -13.09 5.98 -5.14
CA SER A 125 -12.30 4.94 -5.80
C SER A 125 -11.13 4.47 -4.93
N ALA A 126 -10.46 5.40 -4.24
CA ALA A 126 -9.35 5.12 -3.35
C ALA A 126 -9.79 4.34 -2.10
N SER A 127 -10.91 4.74 -1.47
CA SER A 127 -11.47 4.01 -0.34
C SER A 127 -11.92 2.60 -0.73
N TYR A 128 -12.51 2.44 -1.92
CA TYR A 128 -12.87 1.13 -2.47
C TYR A 128 -11.64 0.23 -2.65
N LEU A 129 -10.57 0.78 -3.25
CA LEU A 129 -9.30 0.08 -3.43
C LEU A 129 -8.69 -0.33 -2.08
N LEU A 130 -8.60 0.59 -1.12
CA LEU A 130 -8.02 0.34 0.20
C LEU A 130 -8.80 -0.74 0.98
N CYS A 131 -10.13 -0.69 0.94
CA CYS A 131 -10.98 -1.74 1.52
C CYS A 131 -10.66 -3.11 0.88
N SER A 132 -10.63 -3.16 -0.46
CA SER A 132 -10.36 -4.39 -1.20
C SER A 132 -8.98 -4.97 -0.91
N VAL A 133 -7.96 -4.11 -0.84
CA VAL A 133 -6.57 -4.51 -0.53
C VAL A 133 -6.47 -5.06 0.88
N ILE A 134 -7.03 -4.38 1.89
CA ILE A 134 -6.94 -4.83 3.28
C ILE A 134 -7.74 -6.13 3.48
N ASP A 135 -8.94 -6.22 2.91
CA ASP A 135 -9.74 -7.44 2.94
C ASP A 135 -8.96 -8.62 2.34
N GLU A 136 -8.29 -8.41 1.20
CA GLU A 136 -7.45 -9.44 0.57
C GLU A 136 -6.25 -9.81 1.45
N MET A 137 -5.54 -8.84 2.02
CA MET A 137 -4.40 -9.10 2.91
C MET A 137 -4.81 -9.91 4.13
N VAL A 138 -5.95 -9.58 4.77
CA VAL A 138 -6.47 -10.33 5.91
C VAL A 138 -6.88 -11.74 5.49
N LEU A 139 -7.68 -11.88 4.43
CA LEU A 139 -8.18 -13.18 3.97
C LEU A 139 -7.08 -14.11 3.46
N ASN A 140 -5.90 -13.58 3.13
CA ASN A 140 -4.70 -14.34 2.79
C ASN A 140 -3.88 -14.81 4.01
N THR A 141 -4.24 -14.42 5.23
CA THR A 141 -3.58 -14.91 6.45
C THR A 141 -4.19 -16.23 6.95
N PRO A 142 -3.45 -17.05 7.72
CA PRO A 142 -3.97 -18.30 8.30
C PRO A 142 -5.19 -18.11 9.21
N TRP A 143 -5.31 -16.96 9.86
CA TRP A 143 -6.40 -16.63 10.79
C TRP A 143 -7.57 -15.89 10.13
N GLY A 144 -7.35 -15.23 8.99
CA GLY A 144 -8.36 -14.41 8.32
C GLY A 144 -9.62 -15.17 7.93
N ALA A 145 -9.47 -16.35 7.33
CA ALA A 145 -10.61 -17.17 6.91
C ALA A 145 -11.48 -17.67 8.09
N ASN A 146 -10.86 -17.92 9.25
CA ASN A 146 -11.54 -18.49 10.43
C ASN A 146 -12.07 -17.42 11.40
N SER A 147 -11.78 -16.14 11.16
CA SER A 147 -12.11 -15.04 12.08
C SER A 147 -13.49 -14.40 11.87
N GLY A 148 -14.22 -14.84 10.84
CA GLY A 148 -15.49 -14.22 10.44
C GLY A 148 -15.33 -12.94 9.61
N TRP A 149 -14.10 -12.51 9.29
CA TRP A 149 -13.83 -11.33 8.47
C TRP A 149 -14.57 -11.35 7.11
N SER A 150 -14.64 -12.52 6.47
CA SER A 150 -15.35 -12.67 5.19
C SER A 150 -16.85 -12.38 5.27
N GLN A 151 -17.48 -12.59 6.43
CA GLN A 151 -18.92 -12.34 6.63
C GLN A 151 -19.22 -10.85 6.78
N ARG A 152 -18.24 -10.08 7.25
CA ARG A 152 -18.35 -8.64 7.48
C ARG A 152 -17.06 -7.96 7.02
N SER A 153 -16.76 -8.07 5.73
CA SER A 153 -15.58 -7.44 5.15
C SER A 153 -15.72 -5.92 5.14
N LEU A 154 -14.60 -5.20 5.01
CA LEU A 154 -14.60 -3.75 4.92
C LEU A 154 -15.36 -3.31 3.66
N LEU A 155 -15.15 -4.01 2.55
CA LEU A 155 -15.86 -3.74 1.30
C LEU A 155 -17.38 -3.93 1.44
N SER A 156 -17.81 -4.97 2.16
CA SER A 156 -19.23 -5.21 2.42
C SER A 156 -19.82 -4.11 3.30
N LEU A 157 -19.07 -3.65 4.31
CA LEU A 157 -19.50 -2.60 5.21
C LEU A 157 -19.63 -1.23 4.53
N TYR A 158 -18.63 -0.84 3.74
CA TYR A 158 -18.54 0.50 3.15
C TYR A 158 -19.22 0.61 1.78
N HIS A 159 -19.13 -0.44 0.97
CA HIS A 159 -19.58 -0.43 -0.43
C HIS A 159 -20.70 -1.42 -0.71
N ARG A 160 -21.13 -2.22 0.27
CA ARG A 160 -22.18 -3.25 0.12
C ARG A 160 -21.85 -4.27 -0.98
N GLU A 161 -20.57 -4.57 -1.15
CA GLU A 161 -20.07 -5.53 -2.12
C GLU A 161 -19.23 -6.62 -1.43
N THR A 162 -19.34 -7.86 -1.92
CA THR A 162 -18.70 -9.04 -1.29
C THR A 162 -17.41 -9.48 -1.98
N GLY A 163 -17.02 -8.84 -3.09
CA GLY A 163 -15.78 -9.12 -3.78
C GLY A 163 -15.39 -7.98 -4.72
N GLY A 164 -14.31 -7.27 -4.39
CA GLY A 164 -13.88 -6.06 -5.12
C GLY A 164 -12.66 -6.23 -6.00
N GLY A 165 -12.07 -7.44 -6.01
CA GLY A 165 -10.85 -7.73 -6.76
C GLY A 165 -10.97 -7.48 -8.26
N GLU A 166 -12.15 -7.70 -8.86
CA GLU A 166 -12.40 -7.42 -10.30
C GLU A 166 -12.68 -5.93 -10.55
N LYS A 167 -13.62 -5.36 -9.78
CA LYS A 167 -14.03 -3.97 -9.92
C LYS A 167 -12.89 -2.99 -9.70
N CYS A 168 -11.91 -3.32 -8.84
CA CYS A 168 -10.68 -2.53 -8.70
C CYS A 168 -9.97 -2.34 -10.04
N PHE A 169 -9.85 -3.38 -10.86
CA PHE A 169 -9.21 -3.27 -12.18
C PHE A 169 -10.11 -2.58 -13.21
N THR A 170 -11.43 -2.71 -13.10
CA THR A 170 -12.36 -1.88 -13.90
C THR A 170 -12.20 -0.39 -13.58
N ILE A 171 -12.09 -0.04 -12.30
CA ILE A 171 -11.82 1.33 -11.85
C ILE A 171 -10.46 1.79 -12.38
N LEU A 172 -9.42 0.95 -12.30
CA LEU A 172 -8.10 1.26 -12.85
C LEU A 172 -8.16 1.58 -14.34
N GLN A 173 -8.84 0.76 -15.14
CA GLN A 173 -9.01 0.98 -16.59
C GLN A 173 -9.66 2.34 -16.86
N ARG A 174 -10.72 2.67 -16.14
CA ARG A 174 -11.39 3.97 -16.25
C ARG A 174 -10.47 5.14 -15.85
N MET A 175 -9.64 4.95 -14.82
CA MET A 175 -8.68 5.97 -14.36
C MET A 175 -7.48 6.14 -15.30
N LEU A 176 -7.25 5.17 -16.20
CA LEU A 176 -6.24 5.25 -17.25
C LEU A 176 -6.75 5.97 -18.51
N GLU A 177 -8.05 6.29 -18.61
CA GLU A 177 -8.61 7.08 -19.72
C GLU A 177 -8.19 8.55 -19.63
N ALA A 178 -8.04 9.09 -18.41
CA ALA A 178 -7.63 10.48 -18.15
C ALA A 178 -6.48 10.55 -17.12
N PRO A 179 -5.32 9.93 -17.39
CA PRO A 179 -4.25 9.71 -16.41
C PRO A 179 -3.67 11.02 -15.85
N ALA A 180 -3.61 12.09 -16.66
CA ALA A 180 -3.14 13.41 -16.20
C ALA A 180 -3.95 13.97 -15.01
N GLN A 181 -5.25 13.67 -14.93
CA GLN A 181 -6.14 14.15 -13.86
C GLN A 181 -6.22 13.17 -12.69
N GLN A 182 -5.82 11.92 -12.92
CA GLN A 182 -6.01 10.79 -12.01
C GLN A 182 -4.68 10.20 -11.53
N LEU A 183 -3.56 10.89 -11.80
CA LEU A 183 -2.20 10.49 -11.39
C LEU A 183 -2.14 10.04 -9.93
N ASP A 184 -2.81 10.80 -9.06
CA ASP A 184 -2.77 10.53 -7.63
C ASP A 184 -3.34 9.15 -7.28
N PHE A 185 -4.42 8.76 -7.96
CA PHE A 185 -5.02 7.43 -7.80
C PHE A 185 -4.16 6.33 -8.42
N LEU A 186 -3.60 6.58 -9.61
CA LEU A 186 -2.75 5.62 -10.33
C LEU A 186 -1.52 5.23 -9.50
N GLU A 187 -0.90 6.19 -8.83
CA GLU A 187 0.22 5.94 -7.93
C GLU A 187 -0.16 5.14 -6.68
N LEU A 188 -1.32 5.45 -6.08
CA LEU A 188 -1.84 4.66 -4.98
C LEU A 188 -2.09 3.22 -5.43
N PHE A 189 -2.68 3.03 -6.61
CA PHE A 189 -2.91 1.70 -7.17
C PHE A 189 -1.60 0.96 -7.44
N TYR A 190 -0.60 1.64 -7.99
CA TYR A 190 0.73 1.08 -8.20
C TYR A 190 1.37 0.62 -6.88
N LEU A 191 1.22 1.42 -5.82
CA LEU A 191 1.71 1.06 -4.49
C LEU A 191 0.98 -0.18 -3.95
N CYS A 192 -0.34 -0.25 -4.10
CA CYS A 192 -1.16 -1.40 -3.72
C CYS A 192 -0.73 -2.69 -4.46
N LEU A 193 -0.45 -2.63 -5.77
CA LEU A 193 0.11 -3.75 -6.52
C LEU A 193 1.49 -4.15 -6.00
N SER A 194 2.32 -3.16 -5.67
CA SER A 194 3.70 -3.37 -5.20
C SER A 194 3.76 -4.07 -3.84
N ILE A 195 2.78 -3.84 -2.97
CA ILE A 195 2.68 -4.55 -1.68
C ILE A 195 2.05 -5.94 -1.79
N GLY A 196 1.57 -6.32 -2.98
CA GLY A 196 1.07 -7.67 -3.29
C GLY A 196 -0.44 -7.81 -3.40
N PHE A 197 -1.16 -6.73 -3.72
CA PHE A 197 -2.55 -6.86 -4.16
C PHE A 197 -2.62 -7.56 -5.52
N GLU A 198 -3.44 -8.60 -5.61
CA GLU A 198 -3.61 -9.43 -6.81
C GLU A 198 -5.04 -9.35 -7.37
N GLY A 199 -6.05 -9.22 -6.50
CA GLY A 199 -7.45 -9.16 -6.89
C GLY A 199 -7.89 -10.36 -7.74
N GLN A 200 -8.57 -10.09 -8.86
CA GLN A 200 -9.06 -11.13 -9.77
C GLN A 200 -7.95 -12.05 -10.31
N TYR A 201 -6.71 -11.56 -10.41
CA TYR A 201 -5.62 -12.29 -11.04
C TYR A 201 -5.04 -13.40 -10.15
N ARG A 202 -5.40 -13.46 -8.86
CA ARG A 202 -4.96 -14.54 -7.96
C ARG A 202 -5.45 -15.93 -8.43
N LEU A 203 -6.62 -15.99 -9.07
CA LEU A 203 -7.24 -17.24 -9.50
C LEU A 203 -6.81 -17.67 -10.91
N ASP A 204 -6.14 -16.79 -11.66
CA ASP A 204 -5.71 -17.05 -13.03
C ASP A 204 -4.30 -17.69 -13.02
N PRO A 205 -4.09 -18.86 -13.68
CA PRO A 205 -2.77 -19.46 -13.85
C PRO A 205 -1.72 -18.53 -14.48
N ARG A 206 -2.15 -17.57 -15.31
CA ARG A 206 -1.30 -16.54 -15.93
C ARG A 206 -1.40 -15.20 -15.22
N GLY A 207 -2.08 -15.12 -14.09
CA GLY A 207 -2.39 -13.87 -13.41
C GLY A 207 -1.16 -13.08 -12.98
N GLN A 208 -0.11 -13.75 -12.49
CA GLN A 208 1.14 -13.08 -12.10
C GLN A 208 1.84 -12.37 -13.26
N ALA A 209 1.83 -12.98 -14.46
CA ALA A 209 2.39 -12.35 -15.65
C ALA A 209 1.55 -11.14 -16.10
N GLN A 210 0.22 -11.24 -16.00
CA GLN A 210 -0.70 -10.13 -16.30
C GLN A 210 -0.54 -8.98 -15.31
N LEU A 211 -0.43 -9.28 -14.01
CA LEU A 211 -0.16 -8.27 -12.97
C LEU A 211 1.17 -7.55 -13.20
N ALA A 212 2.22 -8.28 -13.61
CA ALA A 212 3.50 -7.66 -13.96
C ALA A 212 3.36 -6.71 -15.14
N GLN A 213 2.66 -7.11 -16.20
CA GLN A 213 2.38 -6.23 -17.35
C GLN A 213 1.57 -4.99 -16.98
N ILE A 214 0.54 -5.15 -16.14
CA ILE A 214 -0.27 -4.02 -15.64
C ILE A 214 0.59 -3.07 -14.81
N GLN A 215 1.45 -3.61 -13.94
CA GLN A 215 2.33 -2.79 -13.10
C GLN A 215 3.37 -2.03 -13.93
N ASP A 216 3.96 -2.66 -14.95
CA ASP A 216 4.92 -2.02 -15.86
C ASP A 216 4.25 -0.90 -16.68
N HIS A 217 3.06 -1.16 -17.21
CA HIS A 217 2.27 -0.15 -17.94
C HIS A 217 1.88 1.03 -17.04
N LEU A 218 1.47 0.74 -15.80
CA LEU A 218 1.09 1.75 -14.81
C LEU A 218 2.30 2.60 -14.42
N TYR A 219 3.46 1.97 -14.19
CA TYR A 219 4.72 2.67 -13.91
C TYR A 219 5.11 3.61 -15.05
N GLN A 220 5.13 3.12 -16.29
CA GLN A 220 5.45 3.94 -17.47
C GLN A 220 4.47 5.11 -17.61
N THR A 221 3.18 4.87 -17.38
CA THR A 221 2.17 5.92 -17.42
C THR A 221 2.46 7.00 -16.37
N ILE A 222 2.68 6.61 -15.11
CA ILE A 222 2.99 7.55 -14.03
C ILE A 222 4.26 8.36 -14.34
N GLU A 223 5.32 7.69 -14.81
CA GLU A 223 6.59 8.33 -15.16
C GLU A 223 6.43 9.35 -16.30
N ASN A 224 5.69 8.98 -17.36
CA ASN A 224 5.44 9.87 -18.49
C ASN A 224 4.68 11.15 -18.09
N TYR A 225 3.70 11.03 -17.19
CA TYR A 225 2.83 12.14 -16.81
C TYR A 225 3.36 13.00 -15.64
N ARG A 226 4.26 12.48 -14.79
CA ARG A 226 4.99 13.31 -13.81
C ARG A 226 6.04 14.24 -14.43
N GLY A 227 6.26 14.10 -15.74
CA GLY A 227 7.38 14.69 -16.43
C GLY A 227 8.52 13.69 -16.44
N GLY A 228 8.88 13.22 -17.64
CA GLY A 228 10.08 12.42 -17.83
C GLY A 228 11.24 13.14 -17.17
N PHE A 229 12.04 12.39 -16.41
CA PHE A 229 13.39 12.82 -16.14
C PHE A 229 14.00 13.22 -17.49
N GLU A 230 14.15 14.51 -17.77
CA GLU A 230 15.35 14.91 -18.48
C GLU A 230 16.46 14.46 -17.53
N PRO A 231 17.24 13.43 -17.89
CA PRO A 231 18.46 13.16 -17.16
C PRO A 231 19.33 14.35 -17.54
N ASP A 232 19.18 15.48 -16.85
CA ASP A 232 20.09 16.58 -17.06
C ASP A 232 21.45 16.06 -16.62
N LEU A 233 22.32 16.05 -17.61
CA LEU A 233 23.49 15.22 -17.76
C LEU A 233 24.58 15.66 -16.78
N SER A 234 24.42 15.38 -15.49
CA SER A 234 25.57 15.31 -14.58
C SER A 234 26.13 13.89 -14.61
N GLY A 235 27.09 13.70 -15.53
CA GLY A 235 27.57 12.40 -16.03
C GLY A 235 28.27 11.44 -15.06
N THR A 236 27.98 11.45 -13.76
CA THR A 236 28.57 10.49 -12.82
C THR A 236 27.67 10.20 -11.62
N TRP A 237 26.44 9.78 -11.83
CA TRP A 237 25.71 9.07 -10.77
C TRP A 237 25.12 7.80 -11.36
N PRO A 238 25.61 6.60 -11.02
CA PRO A 238 24.84 5.40 -11.27
C PRO A 238 23.59 5.54 -10.43
N SER A 239 22.46 5.82 -11.09
CA SER A 239 21.16 5.67 -10.50
C SER A 239 21.05 4.22 -10.07
N SER A 240 21.31 3.97 -8.79
CA SER A 240 20.74 2.84 -8.10
C SER A 240 19.23 3.09 -8.07
N ALA A 241 18.59 2.91 -9.22
CA ALA A 241 17.23 2.43 -9.28
C ALA A 241 17.28 1.16 -8.43
N THR A 242 16.86 1.29 -7.18
CA THR A 242 16.53 0.16 -6.35
C THR A 242 15.38 -0.52 -7.06
N ARG A 243 15.75 -1.40 -8.00
CA ARG A 243 14.91 -2.43 -8.56
C ARG A 243 14.39 -3.17 -7.35
N SER A 244 13.19 -2.77 -6.94
CA SER A 244 12.52 -3.32 -5.76
C SER A 244 12.65 -4.83 -5.86
N ASN A 245 13.07 -5.39 -4.74
CA ASN A 245 13.41 -6.76 -4.48
C ASN A 245 12.28 -7.73 -4.91
N ARG A 246 12.15 -7.94 -6.22
CA ARG A 246 11.18 -8.84 -6.87
C ARG A 246 11.88 -9.97 -7.59
N LEU A 247 13.05 -10.35 -7.08
CA LEU A 247 13.78 -11.54 -7.50
C LEU A 247 13.93 -12.56 -6.36
N ILE A 248 13.56 -12.21 -5.11
CA ILE A 248 13.64 -13.13 -3.97
C ILE A 248 12.42 -14.07 -3.88
N HIS A 249 11.32 -13.80 -4.60
CA HIS A 249 10.15 -14.70 -4.64
C HIS A 249 10.06 -15.60 -5.88
N TYR A 250 11.13 -15.69 -6.68
CA TYR A 250 11.21 -16.58 -7.85
C TYR A 250 12.44 -17.47 -7.77
N ILE A 251 12.65 -18.16 -6.64
CA ILE A 251 13.46 -19.38 -6.64
C ILE A 251 12.46 -20.51 -6.94
N PRO A 252 12.36 -20.97 -8.20
CA PRO A 252 11.45 -22.06 -8.54
C PRO A 252 11.78 -23.25 -7.63
N MET A 253 10.75 -23.89 -7.06
CA MET A 253 10.90 -25.02 -6.14
C MET A 253 11.81 -26.14 -6.67
N TRP A 254 11.95 -26.25 -8.00
CA TRP A 254 12.93 -27.14 -8.63
C TRP A 254 14.40 -26.82 -8.28
N VAL A 255 14.80 -25.55 -8.15
CA VAL A 255 16.18 -25.18 -7.77
C VAL A 255 16.46 -25.59 -6.33
N VAL A 256 15.50 -25.41 -5.42
CA VAL A 256 15.60 -25.89 -4.03
C VAL A 256 15.68 -27.41 -4.01
N ALA A 257 14.82 -28.11 -4.76
CA ALA A 257 14.87 -29.56 -4.89
C ALA A 257 16.22 -30.05 -5.45
N SER A 258 16.79 -29.33 -6.43
CA SER A 258 18.10 -29.66 -7.02
C SER A 258 19.24 -29.43 -6.02
N CYS A 259 19.19 -28.36 -5.23
CA CYS A 259 20.19 -28.10 -4.19
C CYS A 259 20.13 -29.16 -3.07
N VAL A 260 18.92 -29.52 -2.62
CA VAL A 260 18.72 -30.56 -1.61
C VAL A 260 19.19 -31.92 -2.13
N LEU A 261 18.87 -32.26 -3.39
CA LEU A 261 19.33 -33.49 -4.03
C LEU A 261 20.87 -33.53 -4.15
N ALA A 262 21.49 -32.43 -4.56
CA ALA A 262 22.95 -32.32 -4.65
C ALA A 262 23.62 -32.48 -3.28
N LEU A 263 23.06 -31.87 -2.24
CA LEU A 263 23.54 -32.02 -0.86
C LEU A 263 23.44 -33.48 -0.39
N LEU A 264 22.31 -34.14 -0.62
CA LEU A 264 22.11 -35.55 -0.29
C LEU A 264 23.12 -36.46 -1.00
N LEU A 265 23.39 -36.21 -2.29
CA LEU A 265 24.38 -36.97 -3.05
C LEU A 265 25.80 -36.77 -2.53
N LEU A 266 26.17 -35.55 -2.13
CA LEU A 266 27.47 -35.27 -1.52
C LEU A 266 27.65 -36.00 -0.19
N VAL A 267 26.64 -35.93 0.70
CA VAL A 267 26.67 -36.64 1.98
C VAL A 267 26.74 -38.15 1.77
N TYR A 268 25.93 -38.69 0.85
CA TYR A 268 25.95 -40.10 0.49
C TYR A 268 27.31 -40.54 -0.07
N SER A 269 27.91 -39.74 -0.95
CA SER A 269 29.24 -40.00 -1.52
C SER A 269 30.32 -40.02 -0.44
N GLY A 270 30.31 -39.04 0.48
CA GLY A 270 31.24 -39.00 1.61
C GLY A 270 31.11 -40.22 2.51
N PHE A 271 29.87 -40.60 2.86
CA PHE A 271 29.61 -41.80 3.65
C PHE A 271 30.09 -43.07 2.95
N ARG A 272 29.88 -43.17 1.63
CA ARG A 272 30.30 -44.30 0.81
C ARG A 272 31.82 -44.44 0.78
N VAL A 273 32.57 -43.34 0.61
CA VAL A 273 34.04 -43.35 0.60
C VAL A 273 34.57 -43.72 1.99
N TRP A 274 33.99 -43.16 3.05
CA TRP A 274 34.37 -43.49 4.42
C TRP A 274 34.14 -44.98 4.74
N LEU A 275 33.01 -45.54 4.29
CA LEU A 275 32.72 -46.97 4.39
C LEU A 275 33.73 -47.83 3.62
N TYR A 276 34.08 -47.45 2.38
CA TYR A 276 35.08 -48.19 1.59
C TYR A 276 36.48 -48.15 2.20
N GLN A 277 36.89 -47.02 2.76
CA GLN A 277 38.16 -46.93 3.48
C GLN A 277 38.15 -47.85 4.71
N SER A 278 37.04 -47.89 5.44
CA SER A 278 36.87 -48.73 6.63
C SER A 278 36.77 -50.24 6.31
N THR A 279 36.29 -50.62 5.12
CA THR A 279 36.22 -52.02 4.68
C THR A 279 37.50 -52.51 3.98
N ALA A 280 38.31 -51.61 3.42
CA ALA A 280 39.57 -51.96 2.80
C ALA A 280 40.59 -52.52 3.81
N GLU A 281 40.62 -51.98 5.04
CA GLU A 281 41.51 -52.45 6.10
C GLU A 281 41.19 -53.90 6.52
N THR A 282 39.91 -54.26 6.62
CA THR A 282 39.49 -55.62 7.00
C THR A 282 39.67 -56.64 5.88
N ALA A 283 39.51 -56.22 4.62
CA ALA A 283 39.79 -57.08 3.46
C ALA A 283 41.29 -57.41 3.32
N ALA A 284 42.18 -56.48 3.67
CA ALA A 284 43.62 -56.72 3.69
C ALA A 284 43.99 -57.78 4.75
N THR A 285 43.45 -57.68 5.97
CA THR A 285 43.72 -58.64 7.05
C THR A 285 43.23 -60.06 6.73
N ILE A 286 42.07 -60.19 6.06
CA ILE A 286 41.55 -61.51 5.64
C ILE A 286 42.43 -62.13 4.55
N THR A 287 42.96 -61.30 3.64
CA THR A 287 43.84 -61.79 2.56
C THR A 287 45.19 -62.24 3.12
N GLU A 288 45.76 -61.49 4.07
CA GLU A 288 47.01 -61.84 4.74
C GLU A 288 46.90 -63.16 5.52
N LEU A 289 45.81 -63.37 6.27
CA LEU A 289 45.52 -64.64 6.96
C LEU A 289 45.34 -65.82 5.99
N ARG A 290 44.73 -65.59 4.82
CA ARG A 290 44.57 -66.62 3.79
C ARG A 290 45.88 -66.99 3.09
N THR A 291 46.81 -66.05 3.02
CA THR A 291 48.12 -66.27 2.36
C THR A 291 49.14 -66.88 3.33
N GLY A 292 49.00 -66.64 4.65
CA GLY A 292 49.84 -67.23 5.70
C GLY A 292 49.58 -68.72 5.97
N ASP A 293 48.42 -69.26 5.61
CA ASP A 293 48.05 -70.67 5.81
C ASP A 293 48.44 -71.58 4.61
N GLY A 294 49.15 -71.06 3.61
CA GLY A 294 49.36 -71.72 2.30
C GLY A 294 50.74 -72.32 2.00
N GLU A 295 51.77 -72.16 2.83
CA GLU A 295 53.15 -72.59 2.55
C GLU A 295 53.67 -73.43 3.76
N GLN A 296 54.06 -74.72 3.74
CA GLN A 296 54.56 -75.66 2.74
C GLN A 296 54.48 -77.11 3.33
N PRO A 297 54.32 -78.18 2.52
CA PRO A 297 54.36 -79.58 3.01
C PRO A 297 55.78 -80.02 3.40
N PRO A 298 55.96 -80.98 4.32
CA PRO A 298 57.29 -81.42 4.73
C PRO A 298 58.02 -82.15 3.60
N ALA A 299 59.15 -81.59 3.18
CA ALA A 299 60.13 -82.28 2.36
C ALA A 299 60.79 -83.39 3.21
N ALA A 300 60.44 -84.64 2.92
CA ALA A 300 61.18 -85.80 3.40
C ALA A 300 62.41 -85.99 2.52
N ASP A 301 63.61 -85.96 3.11
CA ASP A 301 64.80 -86.57 2.49
C ASP A 301 65.72 -87.21 3.56
N ARG A 302 66.10 -88.45 3.24
CA ARG A 302 67.12 -89.35 3.82
C ARG A 302 66.93 -89.98 5.20
#